data_AF-A0A284S792-F1
#
_entry.id   AF-A0A284S792-F1
#
_cell.length_a   1.000
_cell.length_b   1.000
_cell.length_c   1.000
_cell.angle_alpha   90.00
_cell.angle_beta   90.00
_cell.angle_gamma   90.00
#
_symmetry.space_group_name_H-M   'P 1'
#
loop_
_entity.id
_entity.type
_entity.pdbx_description
1 polymer ?
#
loop_
_entity_poly.entity_id
_entity_poly.type
_entity_poly.pdbx_seq_one_letter_code
_entity_poly.pdbx_strand_id
1 'polypeptide(L)'
;MDWAAYEDNPLLAAQLAYDIPSLQQLVANNLQTFNEEQKMAFNIVVDSATHQQGKLVFLHSAGGGGKTFVCNTIAAAVCAQGQIVLTCASSGISAILLVGGRTSHSTFKIPIPSCDDTTCNIRRGTHLAELLCQTSVIIWDEVPMQN
;
A
#
# COMPACT_ATOMS: atom_id res chain seq x y z
N MET A 1 -19.21 -8.00 -7.71
CA MET A 1 -18.83 -6.64 -7.32
C MET A 1 -20.09 -5.90 -7.01
N ASP A 2 -20.21 -5.39 -5.79
CA ASP A 2 -21.35 -4.58 -5.36
C ASP A 2 -21.05 -3.12 -5.69
N TRP A 3 -21.63 -2.64 -6.79
CA TRP A 3 -21.40 -1.28 -7.28
C TRP A 3 -22.00 -0.20 -6.36
N ALA A 4 -22.99 -0.55 -5.52
CA ALA A 4 -23.64 0.39 -4.61
C ALA A 4 -22.72 0.83 -3.44
N ALA A 5 -21.80 -0.03 -3.02
CA ALA A 5 -20.83 0.29 -1.96
C ALA A 5 -19.82 1.38 -2.37
N TYR A 6 -19.55 1.53 -3.68
CA TYR A 6 -18.58 2.50 -4.18
C TYR A 6 -19.12 3.93 -4.29
N GLU A 7 -20.44 4.11 -4.43
CA GLU A 7 -21.05 5.45 -4.52
C GLU A 7 -21.12 6.14 -3.15
N ASP A 8 -21.28 5.38 -2.06
CA ASP A 8 -21.42 5.93 -0.70
C ASP A 8 -20.10 6.07 0.08
N ASN A 9 -19.02 5.41 -0.35
CA ASN A 9 -17.72 5.48 0.34
C ASN A 9 -16.67 6.27 -0.48
N PRO A 10 -16.45 7.57 -0.17
CA PRO A 10 -15.49 8.40 -0.91
C PRO A 10 -14.03 7.94 -0.76
N LEU A 11 -13.70 7.17 0.30
CA LEU A 11 -12.36 6.63 0.45
C LEU A 11 -12.10 5.51 -0.56
N LEU A 12 -13.07 4.64 -0.79
CA LEU A 12 -12.98 3.59 -1.81
C LEU A 12 -12.93 4.20 -3.22
N ALA A 13 -13.82 5.16 -3.50
CA ALA A 13 -13.85 5.84 -4.79
C ALA A 13 -12.49 6.49 -5.12
N ALA A 14 -11.87 7.15 -4.14
CA ALA A 14 -10.55 7.75 -4.31
C ALA A 14 -9.44 6.73 -4.62
N GLN A 15 -9.53 5.51 -4.08
CA GLN A 15 -8.55 4.43 -4.31
C GLN A 15 -8.76 3.68 -5.62
N LEU A 16 -9.86 3.93 -6.35
CA LEU A 16 -10.16 3.27 -7.62
C LEU A 16 -10.15 4.23 -8.80
N ALA A 17 -10.06 5.54 -8.56
CA ALA A 17 -10.05 6.59 -9.58
C ALA A 17 -8.69 6.74 -10.31
N TYR A 18 -7.98 5.64 -10.55
CA TYR A 18 -6.69 5.64 -11.22
C TYR A 18 -6.84 5.52 -12.74
N ASP A 19 -5.96 6.21 -13.48
CA ASP A 19 -5.79 6.01 -14.92
C ASP A 19 -4.98 4.73 -15.18
N ILE A 20 -5.71 3.64 -15.41
CA ILE A 20 -5.16 2.29 -15.55
C ILE A 20 -4.10 2.19 -16.66
N PRO A 21 -4.34 2.68 -17.90
CA PRO A 21 -3.30 2.74 -18.94
C PRO A 21 -2.00 3.42 -18.49
N SER A 22 -2.09 4.56 -17.81
CA SER A 22 -0.91 5.29 -17.32
C SER A 22 -0.15 4.49 -16.25
N LEU A 23 -0.86 3.80 -15.34
CA LEU A 23 -0.23 2.92 -14.36
C LEU A 23 0.46 1.72 -15.02
N GLN A 24 -0.18 1.08 -16.00
CA GLN A 24 0.42 -0.04 -16.74
C GLN A 24 1.69 0.39 -17.47
N GLN A 25 1.69 1.56 -18.10
CA GLN A 25 2.87 2.11 -18.77
C GLN A 25 3.98 2.44 -17.76
N LEU A 26 3.65 3.04 -16.62
CA LEU A 26 4.61 3.31 -15.54
C LEU A 26 5.26 2.02 -15.05
N VAL A 27 4.47 0.98 -14.79
CA VAL A 27 4.97 -0.32 -14.34
C VAL A 27 5.88 -0.94 -15.39
N ALA A 28 5.46 -0.95 -16.66
CA ALA A 28 6.26 -1.50 -17.75
C ALA A 28 7.63 -0.79 -17.88
N ASN A 29 7.66 0.54 -17.75
CA ASN A 29 8.89 1.32 -17.80
C ASN A 29 9.80 1.02 -16.58
N ASN A 30 9.24 0.96 -15.39
CA ASN A 30 10.01 0.69 -14.17
C ASN A 30 10.60 -0.72 -14.17
N LEU A 31 9.85 -1.73 -14.62
CA LEU A 31 10.33 -3.12 -14.68
C LEU A 31 11.55 -3.30 -15.60
N GLN A 32 11.72 -2.44 -16.60
CA GLN A 32 12.91 -2.44 -17.46
C GLN A 32 14.18 -1.98 -16.72
N THR A 33 14.04 -1.16 -15.68
CA THR A 33 15.17 -0.61 -14.91
C THR A 33 15.47 -1.42 -13.64
N PHE A 34 14.61 -2.37 -13.28
CA PHE A 34 14.81 -3.21 -12.11
C PHE A 34 16.00 -4.15 -12.29
N ASN A 35 16.76 -4.33 -11.22
CA ASN A 35 17.68 -5.45 -11.10
C ASN A 35 16.92 -6.75 -10.75
N GLU A 36 17.61 -7.89 -10.78
CA GLU A 36 16.98 -9.20 -10.58
C GLU A 36 16.35 -9.37 -9.19
N GLU A 37 16.95 -8.81 -8.13
CA GLU A 37 16.39 -8.87 -6.78
C GLU A 37 15.11 -8.04 -6.65
N GLN A 38 15.08 -6.85 -7.27
CA GLN A 38 13.91 -5.99 -7.30
C GLN A 38 12.76 -6.62 -8.10
N LYS A 39 13.05 -7.27 -9.25
CA LYS A 39 12.06 -8.04 -10.01
C LYS A 39 11.51 -9.21 -9.20
N MET A 40 12.39 -9.93 -8.49
CA MET A 40 11.97 -11.04 -7.62
C MET A 40 11.02 -10.54 -6.53
N ALA A 41 11.38 -9.47 -5.82
CA ALA A 41 10.53 -8.89 -4.78
C ALA A 41 9.17 -8.43 -5.34
N PHE A 42 9.18 -7.76 -6.50
CA PHE A 42 7.97 -7.33 -7.19
C PHE A 42 7.06 -8.52 -7.52
N ASN A 43 7.59 -9.56 -8.17
CA ASN A 43 6.82 -10.73 -8.57
C ASN A 43 6.22 -11.44 -7.35
N ILE A 44 6.99 -11.64 -6.28
CA ILE A 44 6.50 -12.28 -5.05
C ILE A 44 5.27 -11.56 -4.49
N VAL A 45 5.32 -10.23 -4.42
CA VAL A 45 4.24 -9.43 -3.82
C VAL A 45 3.04 -9.34 -4.76
N VAL A 46 3.26 -9.05 -6.04
CA VAL A 46 2.18 -8.92 -7.04
C VAL A 46 1.48 -10.25 -7.28
N ASP A 47 2.21 -11.37 -7.35
CA ASP A 47 1.60 -12.69 -7.46
C ASP A 47 0.80 -13.04 -6.20
N SER A 48 1.31 -12.70 -5.01
CA SER A 48 0.59 -12.91 -3.76
C SER A 48 -0.72 -12.12 -3.72
N ALA A 49 -0.70 -10.87 -4.20
CA ALA A 49 -1.89 -10.01 -4.27
C ALA A 49 -2.91 -10.54 -5.28
N THR A 50 -2.45 -10.89 -6.49
CA THR A 50 -3.28 -11.44 -7.57
C THR A 50 -4.00 -12.72 -7.13
N HIS A 51 -3.29 -13.60 -6.44
CA HIS A 51 -3.80 -14.92 -6.01
C HIS A 51 -4.32 -14.93 -4.57
N GLN A 52 -4.42 -13.77 -3.91
CA GLN A 52 -4.93 -13.62 -2.54
C GLN A 52 -4.26 -14.55 -1.51
N GLN A 53 -2.94 -14.73 -1.62
CA GLN A 53 -2.18 -15.69 -0.81
C GLN A 53 -1.90 -15.18 0.62
N GLY A 54 -2.10 -13.88 0.89
CA GLY A 54 -1.93 -13.30 2.22
C GLY A 54 -0.49 -13.33 2.75
N LYS A 55 0.53 -13.31 1.87
CA LYS A 55 1.93 -13.36 2.30
C LYS A 55 2.34 -12.07 3.03
N LEU A 56 3.07 -12.24 4.13
CA LEU A 56 3.83 -11.17 4.77
C LEU A 56 5.26 -11.16 4.21
N VAL A 57 5.69 -10.05 3.65
CA VAL A 57 7.00 -9.90 3.01
C VAL A 57 7.75 -8.74 3.64
N PHE A 58 9.01 -8.97 4.01
CA PHE A 58 9.91 -7.93 4.48
C PHE A 58 10.96 -7.62 3.41
N LEU A 59 10.90 -6.42 2.85
CA LEU A 59 11.87 -5.97 1.84
C LEU A 59 13.05 -5.29 2.52
N HIS A 60 14.18 -5.99 2.58
CA HIS A 60 15.42 -5.45 3.13
C HIS A 60 16.39 -4.99 2.02
N SER A 61 16.94 -3.80 2.17
CA SER A 61 18.04 -3.31 1.31
C SER A 61 18.92 -2.36 2.11
N ALA A 62 20.19 -2.23 1.70
CA ALA A 62 21.03 -1.12 2.14
C ALA A 62 20.41 0.25 1.72
N GLY A 63 20.87 1.33 2.36
CA GLY A 63 20.48 2.70 1.98
C GLY A 63 20.73 2.94 0.49
N GLY A 64 19.75 3.55 -0.20
CA GLY A 64 19.82 3.77 -1.65
C GLY A 64 19.47 2.57 -2.54
N GLY A 65 19.13 1.40 -1.99
CA GLY A 65 18.78 0.20 -2.76
C GLY A 65 17.43 0.22 -3.50
N GLY A 66 16.75 1.38 -3.55
CA GLY A 66 15.53 1.55 -4.32
C GLY A 66 14.27 0.91 -3.72
N LYS A 67 14.21 0.65 -2.40
CA LYS A 67 13.01 0.07 -1.75
C LYS A 67 11.74 0.84 -2.08
N THR A 68 11.75 2.16 -1.89
CA THR A 68 10.61 3.02 -2.21
C THR A 68 10.21 2.92 -3.68
N PHE A 69 11.18 2.81 -4.58
CA PHE A 69 10.93 2.63 -6.02
C PHE A 69 10.22 1.31 -6.32
N VAL A 70 10.66 0.22 -5.68
CA VAL A 70 9.99 -1.09 -5.77
C VAL A 70 8.58 -1.01 -5.18
N CYS A 71 8.43 -0.47 -3.97
CA CYS A 71 7.14 -0.30 -3.29
C CYS A 71 6.13 0.49 -4.13
N ASN A 72 6.54 1.62 -4.70
CA ASN A 72 5.66 2.44 -5.56
C ASN A 72 5.28 1.71 -6.85
N THR A 73 6.20 0.92 -7.41
CA THR A 73 5.90 0.13 -8.62
C THR A 73 4.95 -1.03 -8.31
N ILE A 74 5.09 -1.69 -7.16
CA ILE A 74 4.13 -2.69 -6.66
C ILE A 74 2.75 -2.06 -6.49
N ALA A 75 2.68 -0.90 -5.83
CA ALA A 75 1.42 -0.19 -5.63
C ALA A 75 0.74 0.11 -6.98
N ALA A 76 1.49 0.66 -7.94
CA ALA A 76 1.00 0.94 -9.28
C ALA A 76 0.51 -0.33 -10.00
N ALA A 77 1.25 -1.45 -9.90
CA ALA A 77 0.88 -2.71 -10.55
C ALA A 77 -0.41 -3.31 -9.98
N VAL A 78 -0.59 -3.28 -8.67
CA VAL A 78 -1.80 -3.77 -8.00
C VAL A 78 -2.99 -2.84 -8.30
N CYS A 79 -2.80 -1.52 -8.23
CA CYS A 79 -3.84 -0.56 -8.62
C CYS A 79 -4.23 -0.68 -10.10
N ALA A 80 -3.29 -0.99 -11.00
CA ALA A 80 -3.56 -1.25 -12.42
C ALA A 80 -4.45 -2.48 -12.67
N GLN A 81 -4.58 -3.38 -11.68
CA GLN A 81 -5.51 -4.51 -11.70
C GLN A 81 -6.89 -4.16 -11.12
N GLY A 82 -7.13 -2.88 -10.75
CA GLY A 82 -8.35 -2.44 -10.09
C GLY A 82 -8.44 -2.85 -8.62
N GLN A 83 -7.31 -3.21 -8.00
CA GLN A 83 -7.23 -3.56 -6.59
C GLN A 83 -6.79 -2.37 -5.74
N ILE A 84 -7.07 -2.41 -4.44
CA ILE A 84 -6.78 -1.32 -3.50
C ILE A 84 -5.46 -1.58 -2.78
N VAL A 85 -4.60 -0.57 -2.74
CA VAL A 85 -3.33 -0.57 -2.00
C VAL A 85 -3.32 0.55 -0.98
N LEU A 86 -2.94 0.25 0.25
CA LEU A 86 -2.64 1.28 1.25
C LEU A 86 -1.14 1.40 1.42
N THR A 87 -0.63 2.61 1.25
CA THR A 87 0.77 2.93 1.51
C THR A 87 0.87 3.76 2.79
N CYS A 88 1.79 3.38 3.66
CA CYS A 88 2.05 4.11 4.88
C CYS A 88 3.51 4.06 5.29
N ALA A 89 3.91 4.98 6.14
CA ALA A 89 5.22 4.97 6.76
C ALA A 89 5.15 5.45 8.21
N SER A 90 6.19 5.14 8.99
CA SER A 90 6.28 5.58 10.39
C SER A 90 6.52 7.09 10.51
N SER A 91 7.27 7.69 9.57
CA SER A 91 7.54 9.14 9.52
C SER A 91 6.74 9.84 8.42
N GLY A 92 6.41 11.11 8.63
CA GLY A 92 5.76 11.94 7.60
C GLY A 92 6.63 12.15 6.36
N ILE A 93 7.95 12.24 6.54
CA ILE A 93 8.90 12.45 5.44
C ILE A 93 8.97 11.20 4.55
N SER A 94 9.05 10.01 5.15
CA SER A 94 9.04 8.74 4.43
C SER A 94 7.71 8.50 3.72
N ALA A 95 6.59 8.89 4.34
CA ALA A 95 5.26 8.77 3.75
C ALA A 95 5.14 9.56 2.43
N ILE A 96 5.75 10.74 2.32
CA ILE A 96 5.72 11.56 1.09
C ILE A 96 6.36 10.84 -0.10
N LEU A 97 7.34 9.97 0.15
CA LEU A 97 8.02 9.23 -0.90
C LEU A 97 7.18 8.07 -1.45
N LEU A 98 6.16 7.64 -0.71
CA LEU A 98 5.21 6.64 -1.16
C LEU A 98 4.04 7.30 -1.91
N VAL A 99 3.63 6.72 -3.02
CA VAL A 99 2.45 7.19 -3.77
C VAL A 99 1.21 7.04 -2.89
N GLY A 100 0.48 8.13 -2.65
CA GLY A 100 -0.67 8.16 -1.75
C GLY A 100 -0.31 7.99 -0.27
N GLY A 101 0.99 8.04 0.07
CA GLY A 101 1.49 7.69 1.38
C GLY A 101 1.03 8.62 2.49
N ARG A 102 0.75 8.00 3.63
CA ARG A 102 0.35 8.68 4.87
C ARG A 102 1.12 8.09 6.05
N THR A 103 1.17 8.81 7.17
CA THR A 103 1.74 8.20 8.38
C THR A 103 0.86 7.05 8.86
N SER A 104 1.47 5.98 9.38
CA SER A 104 0.75 4.84 9.95
C SER A 104 -0.30 5.25 10.97
N HIS A 105 0.02 6.25 11.82
CA HIS A 105 -0.93 6.85 12.75
C HIS A 105 -2.18 7.39 12.08
N SER A 106 -2.02 8.11 10.96
CA SER A 106 -3.15 8.69 10.26
C SER A 106 -3.92 7.67 9.41
N THR A 107 -3.24 6.67 8.85
CA THR A 107 -3.82 5.58 8.05
C THR A 107 -4.68 4.67 8.92
N PHE A 108 -4.14 4.21 10.06
CA PHE A 108 -4.79 3.21 10.92
C PHE A 108 -5.43 3.81 12.18
N LYS A 109 -5.44 5.13 12.35
CA LYS A 109 -5.98 5.80 13.55
C LYS A 109 -5.33 5.28 14.84
N ILE A 110 -4.01 5.09 14.80
CA ILE A 110 -3.21 4.69 15.98
C ILE A 110 -3.12 5.90 16.91
N PRO A 111 -3.53 5.78 18.18
CA PRO A 111 -3.41 6.86 19.17
C PRO A 111 -1.98 7.37 19.33
N ILE A 112 -1.83 8.64 19.74
CA ILE A 112 -0.56 9.24 20.13
C ILE A 112 -0.76 9.84 21.54
N PRO A 113 -0.02 9.39 22.57
CA PRO A 113 0.99 8.33 22.53
C PRO A 113 0.38 6.93 22.31
N SER A 114 1.13 6.05 21.65
CA SER A 114 0.84 4.62 21.56
C SER A 114 1.63 3.85 22.61
N CYS A 115 1.03 2.80 23.16
CA CYS A 115 1.64 1.82 24.07
C CYS A 115 1.35 0.40 23.54
N ASP A 116 2.00 -0.63 24.08
CA ASP A 116 1.83 -2.03 23.64
C ASP A 116 0.38 -2.54 23.71
N ASP A 117 -0.46 -1.96 24.58
CA ASP A 117 -1.88 -2.27 24.76
C ASP A 117 -2.82 -1.35 23.95
N THR A 118 -2.28 -0.37 23.24
CA THR A 118 -3.09 0.54 22.44
C THR A 118 -3.63 -0.14 21.20
N THR A 119 -4.91 0.08 20.94
CA THR A 119 -5.60 -0.46 19.77
C THR A 119 -5.97 0.67 18.80
N CYS A 120 -5.98 0.35 17.52
CA CYS A 120 -6.42 1.27 16.47
C CYS A 120 -7.90 1.64 16.68
N ASN A 121 -8.23 2.93 16.68
CA ASN A 121 -9.61 3.40 16.87
C ASN A 121 -10.40 3.34 15.54
N ILE A 122 -10.59 2.13 15.01
CA ILE A 122 -11.34 1.87 13.79
C ILE A 122 -12.59 1.07 14.14
N ARG A 123 -13.75 1.72 14.03
CA ARG A 123 -15.05 1.10 14.34
C ARG A 123 -15.61 0.37 13.12
N ARG A 124 -16.28 -0.76 13.36
CA ARG A 124 -17.04 -1.48 12.31
C ARG A 124 -18.10 -0.56 11.70
N GLY A 125 -18.41 -0.76 10.42
CA GLY A 125 -19.39 0.04 9.68
C GLY A 125 -18.93 1.47 9.35
N THR A 126 -17.65 1.79 9.58
CA THR A 126 -17.06 3.05 9.09
C THR A 126 -16.49 2.86 7.68
N HIS A 127 -16.43 3.94 6.91
CA HIS A 127 -15.81 3.95 5.58
C HIS A 127 -14.36 3.45 5.59
N LEU A 128 -13.60 3.74 6.65
CA LEU A 128 -12.23 3.26 6.82
C LEU A 128 -12.17 1.75 7.08
N ALA A 129 -13.08 1.21 7.89
CA ALA A 129 -13.14 -0.24 8.11
C ALA A 129 -13.45 -0.99 6.81
N GLU A 130 -14.36 -0.46 6.01
CA GLU A 130 -14.68 -1.02 4.69
C GLU A 130 -13.49 -0.94 3.73
N LEU A 131 -12.81 0.22 3.68
CA LEU A 131 -11.58 0.38 2.90
C LEU A 131 -10.54 -0.69 3.27
N LEU A 132 -10.31 -0.91 4.56
CA LEU A 132 -9.37 -1.93 5.04
C LEU A 132 -9.80 -3.34 4.65
N CYS A 133 -11.10 -3.65 4.70
CA CYS A 133 -11.62 -4.93 4.25
C CYS A 133 -11.45 -5.18 2.75
N GLN A 134 -11.45 -4.12 1.92
CA GLN A 134 -11.22 -4.23 0.47
C GLN A 134 -9.74 -4.08 0.06
N THR A 135 -8.86 -3.72 1.00
CA THR A 135 -7.44 -3.52 0.71
C THR A 135 -6.78 -4.86 0.39
N SER A 136 -6.11 -4.94 -0.76
CA SER A 136 -5.41 -6.14 -1.23
C SER A 136 -3.95 -6.17 -0.77
N VAL A 137 -3.31 -5.00 -0.64
CA VAL A 137 -1.91 -4.88 -0.19
C VAL A 137 -1.76 -3.68 0.74
N ILE A 138 -1.03 -3.88 1.84
CA ILE A 138 -0.53 -2.80 2.70
C ILE A 138 0.99 -2.73 2.53
N ILE A 139 1.48 -1.58 2.11
CA ILE A 139 2.91 -1.26 2.05
C ILE A 139 3.24 -0.37 3.24
N TRP A 140 4.23 -0.77 4.01
CA TRP A 140 4.66 -0.06 5.21
C TRP A 140 6.17 0.20 5.15
N ASP A 141 6.56 1.47 5.08
CA ASP A 141 7.95 1.90 5.09
C ASP A 141 8.42 2.37 6.48
N GLU A 142 9.70 2.18 6.79
CA GLU A 142 10.31 2.48 8.09
C GLU A 142 9.62 1.78 9.29
N VAL A 143 9.17 0.54 9.10
CA VAL A 143 8.58 -0.32 10.18
C VAL A 143 9.45 -0.35 11.46
N PRO A 144 10.78 -0.53 11.43
CA PRO A 144 11.59 -0.64 12.66
C PRO A 144 11.68 0.66 13.47
N MET A 145 11.16 1.79 12.97
CA MET A 145 11.15 3.08 13.68
C MET A 145 9.88 3.32 14.49
N GLN A 146 8.91 2.39 14.52
CA GLN A 146 7.77 2.51 15.41
C GLN A 146 8.16 2.12 16.83
N ASN A 147 8.11 3.10 17.74
CA ASN A 147 8.12 2.90 19.18
C ASN A 147 6.72 3.21 19.72
#